data_AF-A0A3B8JBZ0-F1
#
_entry.id   AF-A0A3B8JBZ0-F1
#
_cell.length_a   1.000
_cell.length_b   1.000
_cell.length_c   1.000
_cell.angle_alpha   90.00
_cell.angle_beta   90.00
_cell.angle_gamma   90.00
#
_symmetry.space_group_name_H-M   'P 1'
#
loop_
_entity.id
_entity.type
_entity.pdbx_description
1 polymer ?
#
loop_
_entity_poly.entity_id
_entity_poly.type
_entity_poly.pdbx_seq_one_letter_code
_entity_poly.pdbx_strand_id
1 'polypeptide(L)'
;MSQWLFIGIALGVVFVTLVRTQKTAEPTPYATGLLVAALIYLVFGLTNGATVNWLITETLGVGIYGIFALLGLRYSFWWIAIGWAIHPAWDVGFHLLGQAKTFVPMWYVVICISFDFVVAISILEEMNQDYSMNLSKRPQQVLLAIVAVNFISTWLHYTDNALFLNQYPGPEWFTPIGILATVIVMTPIGLLGYWLYIRRSFWLSYLVLGVYSITSVSSPGHYLFPMVAPMSFKMHSLIWLDAVSGLSLIGFLVWSCAVVQEWRSTEIVD
;
A
#
# COMPACT_ATOMS: atom_id res chain seq x y z
N MET A 1 1.49 -9.70 -17.41
CA MET A 1 1.37 -9.05 -16.08
C MET A 1 1.07 -7.56 -16.21
N SER A 2 1.86 -6.79 -16.97
CA SER A 2 1.67 -5.34 -17.15
C SER A 2 0.28 -4.91 -17.60
N GLN A 3 -0.34 -5.58 -18.58
CA GLN A 3 -1.69 -5.21 -19.05
C GLN A 3 -2.77 -5.28 -17.96
N TRP A 4 -2.67 -6.24 -17.04
CA TRP A 4 -3.65 -6.44 -15.96
C TRP A 4 -3.55 -5.33 -14.90
N LEU A 5 -2.33 -4.84 -14.63
CA LEU A 5 -2.11 -3.68 -13.77
C LEU A 5 -2.79 -2.43 -14.35
N PHE A 6 -2.64 -2.18 -15.65
CA PHE A 6 -3.30 -1.02 -16.28
C PHE A 6 -4.82 -1.11 -16.25
N ILE A 7 -5.37 -2.32 -16.40
CA ILE A 7 -6.82 -2.55 -16.29
C ILE A 7 -7.31 -2.26 -14.87
N GLY A 8 -6.63 -2.76 -13.83
CA GLY A 8 -7.02 -2.49 -12.45
C GLY A 8 -6.89 -1.02 -12.07
N ILE A 9 -5.85 -0.32 -12.54
CA ILE A 9 -5.75 1.14 -12.41
C ILE A 9 -6.95 1.83 -13.05
N ALA A 10 -7.29 1.47 -14.29
CA ALA A 10 -8.41 2.08 -15.01
C ALA A 10 -9.75 1.84 -14.28
N LEU A 11 -9.99 0.61 -13.81
CA LEU A 11 -11.19 0.28 -13.04
C LEU A 11 -11.25 1.01 -11.70
N GLY A 12 -10.11 1.15 -11.02
CA GLY A 12 -10.01 1.90 -9.77
C GLY A 12 -10.35 3.38 -9.98
N VAL A 13 -9.81 3.99 -11.03
CA VAL A 13 -10.10 5.39 -11.39
C VAL A 13 -11.59 5.57 -11.71
N VAL A 14 -12.19 4.63 -12.46
CA VAL A 14 -13.63 4.65 -12.74
C VAL A 14 -14.44 4.55 -11.45
N PHE A 15 -14.12 3.58 -10.59
CA PHE A 15 -14.80 3.40 -9.30
C PHE A 15 -14.75 4.68 -8.45
N VAL A 16 -13.55 5.22 -8.23
CA VAL A 16 -13.35 6.46 -7.45
C VAL A 16 -14.09 7.63 -8.06
N THR A 17 -14.06 7.78 -9.39
CA THR A 17 -14.78 8.85 -10.08
C THR A 17 -16.28 8.73 -9.85
N LEU A 18 -16.85 7.51 -9.96
CA LEU A 18 -18.27 7.27 -9.70
C LEU A 18 -18.65 7.57 -8.25
N VAL A 19 -17.83 7.15 -7.29
CA VAL A 19 -18.06 7.47 -5.86
C VAL A 19 -18.04 8.98 -5.63
N ARG A 20 -17.05 9.70 -6.19
CA ARG A 20 -16.91 11.15 -6.04
C ARG A 20 -18.01 11.97 -6.73
N THR A 21 -18.74 11.40 -7.69
CA THR A 21 -19.93 12.08 -8.28
C THR A 21 -21.12 12.13 -7.32
N GLN A 22 -21.12 11.32 -6.25
CA GLN A 22 -22.09 11.41 -5.17
C GLN A 22 -21.66 12.55 -4.26
N LYS A 23 -22.57 13.49 -3.95
CA LYS A 23 -22.27 14.83 -3.38
C LYS A 23 -21.63 14.85 -1.98
N THR A 24 -21.31 13.70 -1.39
CA THR A 24 -20.71 13.56 -0.06
C THR A 24 -19.61 12.50 -0.11
N ALA A 25 -18.46 12.80 0.49
CA ALA A 25 -17.36 11.85 0.72
C ALA A 25 -17.80 10.80 1.75
N GLU A 26 -18.78 9.98 1.40
CA GLU A 26 -19.29 8.96 2.31
C GLU A 26 -18.33 7.77 2.33
N PRO A 27 -17.98 7.26 3.53
CA PRO A 27 -17.11 6.11 3.64
C PRO A 27 -17.78 4.81 3.14
N THR A 28 -19.11 4.82 2.98
CA THR A 28 -19.92 3.65 2.64
C THR A 28 -19.51 2.96 1.34
N PRO A 29 -19.41 3.63 0.18
CA PRO A 29 -19.06 2.94 -1.06
C PRO A 29 -17.67 2.31 -1.01
N TYR A 30 -16.71 2.98 -0.37
CA TYR A 30 -15.35 2.47 -0.18
C TYR A 30 -15.31 1.25 0.75
N ALA A 31 -16.06 1.28 1.85
CA ALA A 31 -16.20 0.17 2.78
C ALA A 31 -16.91 -1.03 2.14
N THR A 32 -17.98 -0.79 1.37
CA THR A 32 -18.70 -1.81 0.61
C THR A 32 -17.80 -2.42 -0.45
N GLY A 33 -17.04 -1.61 -1.19
CA GLY A 33 -16.08 -2.10 -2.17
C GLY A 33 -15.04 -3.04 -1.55
N LEU A 34 -14.51 -2.69 -0.38
CA LEU A 34 -13.51 -3.51 0.33
C LEU A 34 -14.09 -4.87 0.75
N LEU A 35 -15.35 -4.88 1.23
CA LEU A 35 -16.06 -6.11 1.55
C LEU A 35 -16.33 -6.97 0.29
N VAL A 36 -16.72 -6.34 -0.82
CA VAL A 36 -16.94 -7.04 -2.10
C VAL A 36 -15.64 -7.64 -2.61
N ALA A 37 -14.52 -6.91 -2.51
CA ALA A 37 -13.19 -7.40 -2.88
C ALA A 37 -12.80 -8.64 -2.07
N ALA A 38 -13.05 -8.67 -0.75
CA ALA A 38 -12.80 -9.85 0.06
C ALA A 38 -13.75 -11.02 -0.27
N LEU A 39 -15.04 -10.74 -0.50
CA LEU A 39 -16.05 -11.77 -0.76
C LEU A 39 -15.85 -12.52 -2.09
N ILE A 40 -15.26 -11.87 -3.10
CA ILE A 40 -15.08 -12.48 -4.42
C ILE A 40 -14.19 -13.73 -4.38
N TYR A 41 -13.26 -13.81 -3.42
CA TYR A 41 -12.39 -14.97 -3.28
C TYR A 41 -13.12 -16.20 -2.75
N LEU A 42 -14.17 -16.02 -1.94
CA LEU A 42 -15.09 -17.10 -1.60
C LEU A 42 -15.82 -17.61 -2.85
N VAL A 43 -16.24 -16.72 -3.75
CA VAL A 43 -16.90 -17.11 -5.00
C VAL A 43 -15.96 -17.93 -5.89
N PHE A 44 -14.71 -17.48 -6.07
CA PHE A 44 -13.71 -18.28 -6.79
C PHE A 44 -13.47 -19.63 -6.12
N GLY A 45 -13.32 -19.66 -4.78
CA GLY A 45 -13.13 -20.90 -4.04
C GLY A 45 -14.30 -21.89 -4.24
N LEU A 46 -15.53 -21.42 -4.12
CA LEU A 46 -16.74 -22.25 -4.28
C LEU A 46 -16.92 -22.76 -5.71
N THR A 47 -16.62 -21.93 -6.71
CA THR A 47 -16.84 -22.27 -8.13
C THR A 47 -15.73 -23.15 -8.71
N ASN A 48 -14.52 -23.06 -8.17
CA ASN A 48 -13.34 -23.76 -8.67
C ASN A 48 -12.85 -24.88 -7.75
N GLY A 49 -13.71 -25.37 -6.84
CA GLY A 49 -13.47 -26.60 -6.09
C GLY A 49 -12.46 -26.49 -4.94
N ALA A 50 -12.36 -25.32 -4.29
CA ALA A 50 -11.53 -25.15 -3.12
C ALA A 50 -11.99 -26.05 -1.95
N THR A 51 -11.04 -26.43 -1.10
CA THR A 51 -11.33 -27.24 0.08
C THR A 51 -12.08 -26.42 1.13
N VAL A 52 -12.81 -27.11 2.03
CA VAL A 52 -13.50 -26.45 3.17
C VAL A 52 -12.53 -25.65 4.03
N ASN A 53 -11.33 -26.19 4.30
CA ASN A 53 -10.30 -25.48 5.05
C ASN A 53 -9.90 -24.17 4.38
N TRP A 54 -9.84 -24.15 3.05
CA TRP A 54 -9.55 -22.93 2.31
C TRP A 54 -10.69 -21.92 2.38
N LEU A 55 -11.95 -22.38 2.27
CA LEU A 55 -13.11 -21.49 2.42
C LEU A 55 -13.15 -20.85 3.81
N ILE A 56 -12.68 -21.55 4.86
CA ILE A 56 -12.49 -20.97 6.19
C ILE A 56 -11.43 -19.86 6.14
N THR A 57 -10.29 -20.07 5.48
CA THR A 57 -9.26 -19.04 5.31
C THR A 57 -9.83 -17.79 4.64
N GLU A 58 -10.52 -17.92 3.51
CA GLU A 58 -11.15 -16.77 2.83
C GLU A 58 -12.20 -16.08 3.70
N THR A 59 -12.97 -16.85 4.47
CA THR A 59 -13.95 -16.30 5.43
C THR A 59 -13.26 -15.46 6.52
N LEU A 60 -12.06 -15.87 6.98
CA LEU A 60 -11.25 -15.05 7.88
C LEU A 60 -10.80 -13.75 7.22
N GLY A 61 -10.42 -13.79 5.94
CA GLY A 61 -10.12 -12.61 5.14
C GLY A 61 -11.30 -11.63 5.12
N VAL A 62 -12.50 -12.11 4.82
CA VAL A 62 -13.74 -11.30 4.88
C VAL A 62 -13.94 -10.69 6.27
N GLY A 63 -13.68 -11.45 7.34
CA GLY A 63 -13.74 -10.94 8.72
C GLY A 63 -12.73 -9.81 8.98
N ILE A 64 -11.48 -9.97 8.56
CA ILE A 64 -10.40 -8.99 8.74
C ILE A 64 -10.73 -7.69 7.99
N TYR A 65 -11.05 -7.77 6.69
CA TYR A 65 -11.36 -6.59 5.89
C TYR A 65 -12.71 -5.98 6.27
N GLY A 66 -13.64 -6.78 6.79
CA GLY A 66 -14.88 -6.30 7.40
C GLY A 66 -14.65 -5.50 8.69
N ILE A 67 -13.67 -5.86 9.52
CA ILE A 67 -13.29 -5.04 10.68
C ILE A 67 -12.77 -3.67 10.23
N PHE A 68 -11.89 -3.61 9.23
CA PHE A 68 -11.42 -2.33 8.67
C PHE A 68 -12.56 -1.48 8.13
N ALA A 69 -13.48 -2.08 7.36
CA ALA A 69 -14.67 -1.42 6.86
C ALA A 69 -15.54 -0.86 8.00
N LEU A 70 -15.84 -1.67 9.02
CA LEU A 70 -16.66 -1.26 10.17
C LEU A 70 -16.01 -0.15 10.99
N LEU A 71 -14.70 -0.26 11.27
CA LEU A 71 -13.96 0.79 11.97
C LEU A 71 -13.94 2.09 11.16
N GLY A 72 -13.90 1.99 9.83
CA GLY A 72 -13.92 3.17 8.98
C GLY A 72 -15.26 3.87 8.90
N LEU A 73 -16.35 3.10 8.86
CA LEU A 73 -17.70 3.62 8.95
C LEU A 73 -18.00 4.25 10.33
N ARG A 74 -17.44 3.68 11.41
CA ARG A 74 -17.77 4.09 12.77
C ARG A 74 -16.88 5.21 13.32
N TYR A 75 -15.62 5.25 12.94
CA TYR A 75 -14.63 6.10 13.59
C TYR A 75 -13.90 7.05 12.64
N SER A 76 -13.29 6.54 11.57
CA SER A 76 -12.46 7.37 10.69
C SER A 76 -12.17 6.69 9.37
N PHE A 77 -12.24 7.45 8.28
CA PHE A 77 -11.93 7.00 6.91
C PHE A 77 -10.56 6.32 6.79
N TRP A 78 -9.66 6.66 7.70
CA TRP A 78 -8.36 6.05 7.92
C TRP A 78 -8.34 4.53 7.88
N TRP A 79 -9.30 3.89 8.55
CA TRP A 79 -9.34 2.43 8.65
C TRP A 79 -9.66 1.77 7.31
N ILE A 80 -10.48 2.40 6.47
CA ILE A 80 -10.77 1.91 5.11
C ILE A 80 -9.55 2.09 4.21
N ALA A 81 -8.83 3.20 4.34
CA ALA A 81 -7.56 3.40 3.62
C ALA A 81 -6.53 2.31 3.95
N ILE A 82 -6.36 1.98 5.24
CA ILE A 82 -5.50 0.85 5.66
C ILE A 82 -6.00 -0.47 5.09
N GLY A 83 -7.31 -0.73 5.16
CA GLY A 83 -7.91 -1.95 4.64
C GLY A 83 -7.58 -2.18 3.17
N TRP A 84 -7.79 -1.16 2.31
CA TRP A 84 -7.41 -1.22 0.90
C TRP A 84 -5.90 -1.33 0.69
N ALA A 85 -5.08 -0.61 1.46
CA ALA A 85 -3.63 -0.65 1.31
C ALA A 85 -3.02 -2.01 1.68
N ILE A 86 -3.63 -2.76 2.61
CA ILE A 86 -3.16 -4.09 3.02
C ILE A 86 -3.88 -5.21 2.27
N HIS A 87 -5.00 -4.96 1.59
CA HIS A 87 -5.68 -5.99 0.78
C HIS A 87 -4.74 -6.72 -0.22
N PRO A 88 -3.81 -6.03 -0.90
CA PRO A 88 -2.78 -6.66 -1.72
C PRO A 88 -1.91 -7.70 -1.01
N ALA A 89 -1.79 -7.64 0.32
CA ALA A 89 -1.09 -8.66 1.10
C ALA A 89 -1.75 -10.04 0.97
N TRP A 90 -3.09 -10.06 1.03
CA TRP A 90 -3.90 -11.27 0.90
C TRP A 90 -3.78 -11.82 -0.51
N ASP A 91 -3.94 -10.94 -1.51
CA ASP A 91 -3.75 -11.20 -2.93
C ASP A 91 -2.40 -11.87 -3.23
N VAL A 92 -1.31 -11.24 -2.79
CA VAL A 92 0.03 -11.77 -3.05
C VAL A 92 0.30 -13.04 -2.24
N GLY A 93 0.01 -13.02 -0.94
CA GLY A 93 0.34 -14.11 -0.02
C GLY A 93 -0.39 -15.42 -0.35
N PHE A 94 -1.70 -15.35 -0.56
CA PHE A 94 -2.52 -16.54 -0.75
C PHE A 94 -2.76 -16.88 -2.22
N HIS A 95 -2.91 -15.87 -3.09
CA HIS A 95 -3.33 -16.10 -4.48
C HIS A 95 -2.19 -16.05 -5.51
N LEU A 96 -1.06 -15.36 -5.23
CA LEU A 96 0.12 -15.44 -6.09
C LEU A 96 1.15 -16.46 -5.59
N LEU A 97 1.42 -16.48 -4.28
CA LEU A 97 2.40 -17.40 -3.67
C LEU A 97 1.77 -18.69 -3.16
N GLY A 98 0.58 -18.58 -2.56
CA GLY A 98 -0.08 -19.65 -1.81
C GLY A 98 -0.83 -20.67 -2.65
N GLN A 99 -1.60 -21.52 -1.96
CA GLN A 99 -2.34 -22.62 -2.57
C GLN A 99 -3.49 -22.14 -3.45
N ALA A 100 -4.04 -20.93 -3.23
CA ALA A 100 -5.15 -20.42 -4.03
C ALA A 100 -4.83 -20.06 -5.47
N LYS A 101 -3.56 -20.04 -5.86
CA LYS A 101 -3.18 -19.86 -7.27
C LYS A 101 -3.75 -20.93 -8.21
N THR A 102 -4.19 -22.07 -7.67
CA THR A 102 -4.77 -23.19 -8.46
C THR A 102 -6.23 -22.99 -8.82
N PHE A 103 -6.95 -22.11 -8.11
CA PHE A 103 -8.38 -21.89 -8.30
C PHE A 103 -8.79 -20.40 -8.34
N VAL A 104 -7.84 -19.48 -8.16
CA VAL A 104 -8.04 -18.05 -8.40
C VAL A 104 -7.16 -17.63 -9.58
N PRO A 105 -7.74 -17.04 -10.64
CA PRO A 105 -6.98 -16.71 -11.82
C PRO A 105 -6.05 -15.52 -11.57
N MET A 106 -4.77 -15.66 -11.93
CA MET A 106 -3.75 -14.62 -11.74
C MET A 106 -4.13 -13.26 -12.34
N TRP A 107 -4.81 -13.23 -13.49
CA TRP A 107 -5.22 -11.96 -14.11
C TRP A 107 -6.13 -11.15 -13.19
N TYR A 108 -7.01 -11.81 -12.42
CA TYR A 108 -7.92 -11.15 -11.49
C TYR A 108 -7.16 -10.57 -10.31
N VAL A 109 -6.26 -11.36 -9.72
CA VAL A 109 -5.44 -10.95 -8.57
C VAL A 109 -4.61 -9.71 -8.91
N VAL A 110 -3.99 -9.67 -10.10
CA VAL A 110 -3.18 -8.52 -10.52
C VAL A 110 -4.04 -7.28 -10.78
N ILE A 111 -5.27 -7.43 -11.29
CA ILE A 111 -6.23 -6.34 -11.40
C ILE A 111 -6.58 -5.81 -10.00
N CYS A 112 -6.93 -6.70 -9.07
CA CYS A 112 -7.33 -6.36 -7.70
C CYS A 112 -6.24 -5.54 -6.99
N ILE A 113 -5.00 -6.04 -6.97
CA ILE A 113 -3.86 -5.33 -6.35
C ILE A 113 -3.75 -3.87 -6.80
N SER A 114 -3.80 -3.64 -8.13
CA SER A 114 -3.65 -2.29 -8.66
C SER A 114 -4.89 -1.42 -8.46
N PHE A 115 -6.09 -2.02 -8.44
CA PHE A 115 -7.33 -1.35 -8.07
C PHE A 115 -7.26 -0.87 -6.61
N ASP A 116 -6.84 -1.75 -5.70
CA ASP A 116 -6.76 -1.48 -4.26
C ASP A 116 -5.88 -0.28 -3.95
N PHE A 117 -4.72 -0.19 -4.61
CA PHE A 117 -3.82 0.96 -4.44
C PHE A 117 -4.43 2.26 -4.93
N VAL A 118 -5.14 2.25 -6.07
CA VAL A 118 -5.84 3.46 -6.54
C VAL A 118 -6.90 3.91 -5.53
N VAL A 119 -7.68 2.98 -4.99
CA VAL A 119 -8.72 3.30 -4.00
C VAL A 119 -8.10 3.77 -2.67
N ALA A 120 -7.04 3.14 -2.20
CA ALA A 120 -6.34 3.58 -0.99
C ALA A 120 -5.82 5.01 -1.14
N ILE A 121 -5.15 5.33 -2.26
CA ILE A 121 -4.61 6.67 -2.54
C ILE A 121 -5.73 7.71 -2.64
N SER A 122 -6.85 7.39 -3.29
CA SER A 122 -7.96 8.33 -3.43
C SER A 122 -8.60 8.71 -2.10
N ILE A 123 -8.66 7.77 -1.13
CA ILE A 123 -9.14 8.05 0.22
C ILE A 123 -8.18 8.99 0.94
N LEU A 124 -6.86 8.79 0.81
CA LEU A 124 -5.86 9.69 1.40
C LEU A 124 -5.96 11.11 0.82
N GLU A 125 -6.22 11.24 -0.48
CA GLU A 125 -6.49 12.53 -1.11
C GLU A 125 -7.71 13.22 -0.49
N GLU A 126 -8.82 12.49 -0.29
CA GLU A 126 -10.04 13.01 0.31
C GLU A 126 -9.78 13.47 1.75
N MET A 127 -9.11 12.65 2.55
CA MET A 127 -8.72 13.01 3.92
C MET A 127 -7.86 14.27 3.94
N ASN A 128 -6.90 14.40 3.02
CA ASN A 128 -6.08 15.62 2.91
C ASN A 128 -6.91 16.86 2.54
N GLN A 129 -7.92 16.70 1.68
CA GLN A 129 -8.82 17.81 1.32
C GLN A 129 -9.59 18.32 2.55
N ASP A 130 -10.08 17.42 3.40
CA ASP A 130 -10.82 17.76 4.62
C ASP A 130 -9.95 18.54 5.64
N TYR A 131 -8.68 18.15 5.82
CA TYR A 131 -7.80 18.79 6.82
C TYR A 131 -7.24 20.15 6.40
N SER A 132 -7.29 20.49 5.11
CA SER A 132 -6.56 21.64 4.55
C SER A 132 -7.40 22.92 4.42
N MET A 133 -8.32 23.18 5.35
CA MET A 133 -9.09 24.43 5.36
C MET A 133 -8.15 25.64 5.58
N ASN A 134 -8.02 26.50 4.56
CA ASN A 134 -7.31 27.78 4.54
C ASN A 134 -5.76 27.80 4.48
N LEU A 135 -5.07 26.70 4.13
CA LEU A 135 -3.60 26.69 3.95
C LEU A 135 -3.13 26.17 2.58
N SER A 136 -1.86 26.45 2.25
CA SER A 136 -1.18 25.92 1.06
C SER A 136 -1.15 24.39 1.08
N LYS A 137 -1.81 23.76 0.11
CA LYS A 137 -1.90 22.30 0.00
C LYS A 137 -0.66 21.63 -0.59
N ARG A 138 0.30 22.43 -1.07
CA ARG A 138 1.41 21.93 -1.91
C ARG A 138 2.29 20.91 -1.18
N PRO A 139 2.77 21.15 0.06
CA PRO A 139 3.61 20.17 0.75
C PRO A 139 2.89 18.84 1.01
N GLN A 140 1.60 18.87 1.40
CA GLN A 140 0.82 17.64 1.61
C GLN A 140 0.59 16.87 0.31
N GLN A 141 0.35 17.56 -0.81
CA GLN A 141 0.18 16.92 -2.12
C GLN A 141 1.50 16.31 -2.62
N VAL A 142 2.62 17.02 -2.45
CA VAL A 142 3.95 16.50 -2.78
C VAL A 142 4.26 15.28 -1.93
N LEU A 143 4.03 15.34 -0.62
CA LEU A 143 4.23 14.19 0.27
C LEU A 143 3.34 13.01 -0.13
N LEU A 144 2.07 13.25 -0.45
CA LEU A 144 1.16 12.20 -0.87
C LEU A 144 1.67 11.49 -2.13
N ALA A 145 2.11 12.26 -3.13
CA ALA A 145 2.67 11.70 -4.36
C ALA A 145 3.93 10.86 -4.07
N ILE A 146 4.81 11.35 -3.18
CA ILE A 146 6.03 10.63 -2.79
C ILE A 146 5.68 9.34 -2.03
N VAL A 147 4.79 9.40 -1.04
CA VAL A 147 4.35 8.22 -0.27
C VAL A 147 3.66 7.22 -1.18
N ALA A 148 2.81 7.66 -2.11
CA ALA A 148 2.16 6.78 -3.08
C ALA A 148 3.16 6.07 -3.99
N VAL A 149 4.15 6.80 -4.54
CA VAL A 149 5.20 6.20 -5.37
C VAL A 149 6.06 5.23 -4.56
N ASN A 150 6.43 5.60 -3.34
CA ASN A 150 7.24 4.77 -2.46
C ASN A 150 6.49 3.49 -2.07
N PHE A 151 5.22 3.62 -1.72
CA PHE A 151 4.34 2.51 -1.42
C PHE A 151 4.22 1.54 -2.59
N ILE A 152 3.91 2.04 -3.79
CA ILE A 152 3.82 1.21 -5.00
C ILE A 152 5.17 0.56 -5.34
N SER A 153 6.28 1.31 -5.27
CA SER A 153 7.61 0.75 -5.58
C SER A 153 8.01 -0.34 -4.61
N THR A 154 7.77 -0.14 -3.31
CA THR A 154 8.11 -1.11 -2.26
C THR A 154 7.27 -2.38 -2.43
N TRP A 155 5.96 -2.27 -2.66
CA TRP A 155 5.12 -3.43 -2.93
C TRP A 155 5.55 -4.20 -4.18
N LEU A 156 5.87 -3.51 -5.28
CA LEU A 156 6.36 -4.16 -6.50
C LEU A 156 7.69 -4.88 -6.26
N HIS A 157 8.64 -4.22 -5.59
CA HIS A 157 9.95 -4.79 -5.30
C HIS A 157 9.84 -6.00 -4.38
N TYR A 158 9.19 -5.87 -3.22
CA TYR A 158 9.10 -6.95 -2.24
C TYR A 158 8.25 -8.12 -2.72
N THR A 159 7.22 -7.86 -3.54
CA THR A 159 6.45 -8.93 -4.18
C THR A 159 7.32 -9.71 -5.17
N ASP A 160 8.10 -9.02 -6.02
CA ASP A 160 9.04 -9.70 -6.93
C ASP A 160 10.11 -10.45 -6.16
N ASN A 161 10.64 -9.87 -5.08
CA ASN A 161 11.61 -10.50 -4.19
C ASN A 161 11.05 -11.76 -3.51
N ALA A 162 9.80 -11.73 -3.04
CA ALA A 162 9.15 -12.90 -2.46
C ALA A 162 8.87 -14.00 -3.49
N LEU A 163 8.44 -13.63 -4.70
CA LEU A 163 8.14 -14.56 -5.81
C LEU A 163 9.40 -15.23 -6.37
N PHE A 164 10.49 -14.48 -6.46
CA PHE A 164 11.75 -14.91 -7.07
C PHE A 164 12.89 -14.93 -6.05
N LEU A 165 12.61 -15.33 -4.81
CA LEU A 165 13.57 -15.30 -3.70
C LEU A 165 14.94 -15.88 -4.05
N ASN A 166 14.98 -17.05 -4.70
CA ASN A 166 16.22 -17.74 -5.07
C ASN A 166 17.03 -17.02 -6.17
N GLN A 167 16.47 -16.00 -6.81
CA GLN A 167 17.13 -15.19 -7.85
C GLN A 167 17.59 -13.82 -7.31
N TYR A 168 17.16 -13.44 -6.10
CA TYR A 168 17.63 -12.23 -5.42
C TYR A 168 18.78 -12.58 -4.46
N PRO A 169 19.93 -11.90 -4.53
CA PRO A 169 21.00 -12.08 -3.55
C PRO A 169 20.55 -11.57 -2.18
N GLY A 170 20.73 -12.34 -1.12
CA GLY A 170 20.32 -11.91 0.22
C GLY A 170 20.73 -12.91 1.29
N PRO A 171 20.44 -12.60 2.56
CA PRO A 171 20.69 -13.53 3.66
C PRO A 171 19.89 -14.83 3.50
N GLU A 172 20.49 -15.96 3.87
CA GLU A 172 19.86 -17.29 3.79
C GLU A 172 18.60 -17.44 4.64
N TRP A 173 18.43 -16.59 5.66
CA TRP A 173 17.26 -16.59 6.53
C TRP A 173 16.05 -15.85 5.95
N PHE A 174 16.18 -15.22 4.78
CA PHE A 174 15.03 -14.60 4.12
C PHE A 174 14.00 -15.65 3.70
N THR A 175 12.73 -15.35 3.92
CA THR A 175 11.61 -16.20 3.49
C THR A 175 10.57 -15.34 2.76
N PRO A 176 9.79 -15.89 1.82
CA PRO A 176 8.75 -15.12 1.13
C PRO A 176 7.76 -14.49 2.11
N ILE A 177 7.41 -15.23 3.18
CA ILE A 177 6.52 -14.76 4.24
C ILE A 177 7.16 -13.60 5.02
N GLY A 178 8.44 -13.70 5.40
CA GLY A 178 9.13 -12.62 6.11
C GLY A 178 9.26 -11.34 5.27
N ILE A 179 9.49 -11.48 3.97
CA ILE A 179 9.52 -10.37 3.02
C ILE A 179 8.14 -9.70 2.95
N LEU A 180 7.06 -10.48 2.77
CA LEU A 180 5.71 -9.93 2.76
C LEU A 180 5.30 -9.32 4.11
N ALA A 181 5.66 -9.94 5.23
CA ALA A 181 5.40 -9.41 6.56
C ALA A 181 6.00 -8.01 6.73
N THR A 182 7.18 -7.77 6.13
CA THR A 182 7.83 -6.45 6.16
C THR A 182 6.94 -5.38 5.51
N VAL A 183 6.44 -5.61 4.29
CA VAL A 183 5.58 -4.62 3.62
C VAL A 183 4.22 -4.47 4.31
N ILE A 184 3.65 -5.56 4.85
CA ILE A 184 2.40 -5.52 5.61
C ILE A 184 2.52 -4.63 6.85
N VAL A 185 3.62 -4.74 7.59
CA VAL A 185 3.85 -3.95 8.81
C VAL A 185 4.19 -2.50 8.47
N MET A 186 5.02 -2.28 7.45
CA MET A 186 5.55 -0.97 7.13
C MET A 186 4.55 -0.10 6.37
N THR A 187 3.59 -0.71 5.67
CA THR A 187 2.50 -0.01 4.99
C THR A 187 1.69 0.90 5.94
N PRO A 188 1.08 0.40 7.04
CA PRO A 188 0.43 1.25 8.03
C PRO A 188 1.32 2.32 8.62
N ILE A 189 2.62 2.08 8.76
CA ILE A 189 3.57 3.04 9.33
C ILE A 189 3.77 4.21 8.35
N GLY A 190 4.02 3.93 7.07
CA GLY A 190 4.15 4.96 6.03
C GLY A 190 2.87 5.77 5.88
N LEU A 191 1.72 5.08 5.85
CA LEU A 191 0.41 5.71 5.90
C LEU A 191 0.32 6.61 7.15
N LEU A 192 0.54 6.07 8.36
CA LEU A 192 0.41 6.81 9.62
C LEU A 192 1.27 8.08 9.60
N GLY A 193 2.48 7.99 9.04
CA GLY A 193 3.36 9.13 8.85
C GLY A 193 2.73 10.24 7.99
N TYR A 194 2.08 9.89 6.89
CA TYR A 194 1.30 10.84 6.07
C TYR A 194 0.12 11.44 6.84
N TRP A 195 -0.65 10.59 7.55
CA TRP A 195 -1.77 11.05 8.35
C TRP A 195 -1.36 12.02 9.45
N LEU A 196 -0.25 11.76 10.13
CA LEU A 196 0.32 12.67 11.12
C LEU A 196 0.75 14.00 10.49
N TYR A 197 1.27 13.97 9.25
CA TYR A 197 1.64 15.18 8.52
C TYR A 197 0.43 16.07 8.26
N ILE A 198 -0.65 15.52 7.70
CA ILE A 198 -1.88 16.28 7.39
C ILE A 198 -2.58 16.76 8.69
N ARG A 199 -2.35 16.07 9.82
CA ARG A 199 -2.78 16.48 11.17
C ARG A 199 -1.83 17.49 11.84
N ARG A 200 -0.78 17.95 11.16
CA ARG A 200 0.24 18.89 11.64
C ARG A 200 1.07 18.41 12.83
N SER A 201 1.10 17.10 13.09
CA SER A 201 2.03 16.50 14.06
C SER A 201 3.38 16.26 13.37
N PHE A 202 4.05 17.34 13.00
CA PHE A 202 5.19 17.28 12.08
C PHE A 202 6.37 16.48 12.63
N TRP A 203 6.77 16.67 13.88
CA TRP A 203 7.89 15.93 14.47
C TRP A 203 7.65 14.43 14.53
N LEU A 204 6.43 14.02 14.92
CA LEU A 204 6.06 12.61 14.93
C LEU A 204 5.96 12.07 13.51
N SER A 205 5.39 12.84 12.57
CA SER A 205 5.37 12.50 11.15
C SER A 205 6.77 12.27 10.58
N TYR A 206 7.73 13.15 10.87
CA TYR A 206 9.12 13.02 10.42
C TYR A 206 9.79 11.78 10.97
N LEU A 207 9.59 11.47 12.26
CA LEU A 207 10.11 10.26 12.87
C LEU A 207 9.51 9.01 12.21
N VAL A 208 8.19 8.95 12.09
CA VAL A 208 7.47 7.80 11.55
C VAL A 208 7.80 7.58 10.07
N LEU A 209 7.80 8.63 9.25
CA LEU A 209 8.19 8.56 7.83
C LEU A 209 9.68 8.28 7.66
N GLY A 210 10.53 8.75 8.59
CA GLY A 210 11.95 8.43 8.61
C GLY A 210 12.18 6.94 8.84
N VAL A 211 11.53 6.36 9.85
CA VAL A 211 11.56 4.90 10.11
C VAL A 211 11.00 4.14 8.92
N TYR A 212 9.88 4.59 8.35
CA TYR A 212 9.30 4.00 7.14
C TYR A 212 10.30 3.97 5.98
N SER A 213 11.00 5.08 5.71
CA SER A 213 11.94 5.19 4.58
C SER A 213 13.11 4.21 4.61
N ILE A 214 13.44 3.65 5.79
CA ILE A 214 14.53 2.68 5.95
C ILE A 214 14.28 1.44 5.08
N THR A 215 13.02 1.00 4.93
CA THR A 215 12.72 -0.19 4.11
C THR A 215 13.18 0.01 2.68
N SER A 216 12.77 1.12 2.05
CA SER A 216 13.03 1.34 0.63
C SER A 216 14.49 1.70 0.37
N VAL A 217 15.12 2.49 1.26
CA VAL A 217 16.54 2.86 1.11
C VAL A 217 17.48 1.68 1.38
N SER A 218 17.03 0.65 2.11
CA SER A 218 17.80 -0.57 2.33
C SER A 218 17.82 -1.52 1.12
N SER A 219 16.97 -1.31 0.12
CA SER A 219 16.82 -2.19 -1.05
C SER A 219 18.11 -2.47 -1.84
N PRO A 220 19.04 -1.51 -2.05
CA PRO A 220 20.35 -1.78 -2.64
C PRO A 220 21.24 -2.71 -1.80
N GLY A 221 20.83 -3.05 -0.57
CA GLY A 221 21.47 -4.06 0.26
C GLY A 221 21.63 -5.41 -0.43
N HIS A 222 20.77 -5.75 -1.40
CA HIS A 222 20.95 -6.93 -2.26
C HIS A 222 22.33 -6.99 -2.93
N TYR A 223 22.93 -5.86 -3.30
CA TYR A 223 24.25 -5.82 -3.93
C TYR A 223 25.41 -6.08 -2.96
N LEU A 224 25.14 -6.17 -1.65
CA LEU A 224 26.13 -6.51 -0.63
C LEU A 224 26.29 -8.04 -0.45
N PHE A 225 25.44 -8.83 -1.10
CA PHE A 225 25.46 -10.30 -1.02
C PHE A 225 25.98 -10.93 -2.32
N PRO A 226 26.63 -12.11 -2.24
CA PRO A 226 27.08 -12.83 -3.43
C PRO A 226 25.92 -13.17 -4.37
N MET A 227 26.09 -12.88 -5.67
CA MET A 227 25.13 -13.28 -6.70
C MET A 227 25.31 -14.76 -7.05
N VAL A 228 24.31 -15.58 -6.72
CA VAL A 228 24.25 -16.99 -7.16
C VAL A 228 23.76 -17.14 -8.60
N ALA A 229 23.03 -16.14 -9.10
CA ALA A 229 22.57 -16.03 -10.48
C ALA A 229 22.56 -14.54 -10.89
N PRO A 230 22.77 -14.21 -12.18
CA PRO A 230 22.63 -12.83 -12.65
C PRO A 230 21.22 -12.32 -12.41
N MET A 231 21.09 -11.18 -11.73
CA MET A 231 19.81 -10.49 -11.59
C MET A 231 19.32 -9.97 -12.94
N SER A 232 18.02 -10.07 -13.18
CA SER A 232 17.40 -9.53 -14.39
C SER A 232 17.36 -8.00 -14.36
N PHE A 233 17.26 -7.36 -15.54
CA PHE A 233 17.05 -5.91 -15.64
C PHE A 233 15.82 -5.44 -14.83
N LYS A 234 14.75 -6.24 -14.79
CA LYS A 234 13.56 -5.99 -13.98
C LYS A 234 13.91 -5.88 -12.49
N MET A 235 14.69 -6.82 -11.97
CA MET A 235 15.09 -6.84 -10.55
C MET A 235 15.93 -5.61 -10.19
N HIS A 236 16.93 -5.29 -11.01
CA HIS A 236 17.71 -4.07 -10.84
C HIS A 236 16.84 -2.81 -10.84
N SER A 237 15.89 -2.73 -11.77
CA SER A 237 14.97 -1.60 -11.89
C SER A 237 14.09 -1.45 -10.66
N LEU A 238 13.54 -2.56 -10.14
CA LEU A 238 12.69 -2.55 -8.94
C LEU A 238 13.49 -2.14 -7.69
N ILE A 239 14.69 -2.71 -7.50
CA ILE A 239 15.57 -2.36 -6.38
C ILE A 239 15.90 -0.86 -6.37
N TRP A 240 16.30 -0.32 -7.52
CA TRP A 240 16.70 1.09 -7.63
C TRP A 240 15.51 2.05 -7.61
N LEU A 241 14.37 1.68 -8.20
CA LEU A 241 13.14 2.46 -8.10
C LEU A 241 12.73 2.63 -6.64
N ASP A 242 12.79 1.54 -5.88
CA ASP A 242 12.46 1.54 -4.45
C ASP A 242 13.46 2.37 -3.63
N ALA A 243 14.77 2.23 -3.90
CA ALA A 243 15.80 3.04 -3.26
C ALA A 243 15.61 4.55 -3.53
N VAL A 244 15.38 4.92 -4.80
CA VAL A 244 15.20 6.32 -5.21
C VAL A 244 13.91 6.90 -4.64
N SER A 245 12.83 6.13 -4.58
CA SER A 245 11.58 6.59 -3.96
C SER A 245 11.79 6.82 -2.46
N GLY A 246 12.51 5.94 -1.76
CA GLY A 246 12.87 6.12 -0.34
C GLY A 246 13.73 7.36 -0.09
N LEU A 247 14.73 7.59 -0.95
CA LEU A 247 15.56 8.79 -0.89
C LEU A 247 14.76 10.07 -1.18
N SER A 248 13.77 10.00 -2.08
CA SER A 248 12.88 11.14 -2.34
C SER A 248 12.03 11.50 -1.11
N LEU A 249 11.58 10.48 -0.34
CA LEU A 249 10.89 10.69 0.93
C LEU A 249 11.82 11.35 1.95
N ILE A 250 13.03 10.84 2.15
CA ILE A 250 14.02 11.47 3.04
C ILE A 250 14.30 12.91 2.61
N GLY A 251 14.49 13.15 1.32
CA GLY A 251 14.70 14.48 0.75
C GLY A 251 13.54 15.43 1.06
N PHE A 252 12.30 14.95 0.94
CA PHE A 252 11.13 15.71 1.35
C PHE A 252 11.12 16.01 2.86
N LEU A 253 11.43 15.04 3.72
CA LEU A 253 11.46 15.24 5.17
C LEU A 253 12.49 16.32 5.56
N VAL A 254 13.69 16.26 4.97
CA VAL A 254 14.74 17.27 5.18
C VAL A 254 14.30 18.64 4.66
N TRP A 255 13.75 18.71 3.46
CA TRP A 255 13.25 19.95 2.88
C TRP A 255 12.11 20.57 3.70
N SER A 256 11.13 19.75 4.11
CA SER A 256 10.01 20.17 4.96
C SER A 256 10.50 20.68 6.32
N CYS A 257 11.43 19.97 6.95
CA CYS A 257 11.97 20.32 8.26
C CYS A 257 12.82 21.59 8.21
N ALA A 258 13.71 21.73 7.22
CA ALA A 258 14.72 22.79 7.18
C ALA A 258 14.30 24.03 6.40
N VAL A 259 13.53 23.87 5.31
CA VAL A 259 13.19 24.95 4.37
C VAL A 259 11.76 25.44 4.56
N VAL A 260 10.78 24.53 4.53
CA VAL A 260 9.37 24.91 4.64
C VAL A 260 9.02 25.30 6.08
N GLN A 261 9.52 24.53 7.04
CA GLN A 261 9.35 24.78 8.49
C GLN A 261 7.89 24.92 8.92
N GLU A 262 6.96 24.15 8.33
CA GLU A 262 5.53 24.17 8.71
C GLU A 262 5.31 23.92 10.22
N TRP A 263 6.22 23.20 10.86
CA TRP A 263 6.23 22.94 12.31
C TRP A 263 6.38 24.18 13.19
N ARG A 264 6.90 25.30 12.66
CA ARG A 264 6.97 26.57 13.41
C ARG A 264 5.64 27.29 13.45
N SER A 265 4.79 27.07 12.45
CA SER A 265 3.46 27.70 12.38
C SER A 265 2.48 27.14 13.40
N THR A 266 2.78 25.98 14.01
CA THR A 266 1.99 25.39 15.09
C THR A 266 2.32 25.95 16.48
N GLU A 267 3.39 26.75 16.64
CA GLU A 267 3.81 27.34 17.93
C GLU A 267 3.18 28.72 18.21
N ILE A 268 2.33 29.26 17.32
CA ILE A 268 1.74 30.61 17.45
C ILE A 268 0.29 30.56 17.97
N VAL A 269 -0.11 29.47 18.62
CA VAL A 269 -1.42 29.39 19.29
C VAL A 269 -1.20 28.94 20.73
N ASP A 270 -0.66 29.84 21.53
CA ASP A 270 -0.78 29.88 22.99
C ASP A 270 -1.02 31.34 23.42
#